data_AF-A0A948CR87-F1
#
_entry.id   AF-A0A948CR87-F1
#
_cell.length_a   1.000
_cell.length_b   1.000
_cell.length_c   1.000
_cell.angle_alpha   90.00
_cell.angle_beta   90.00
_cell.angle_gamma   90.00
#
_symmetry.space_group_name_H-M   'P 1'
#
loop_
_entity.id
_entity.type
_entity.pdbx_description
1 polymer ?
#
loop_
_entity_poly.entity_id
_entity_poly.type
_entity_poly.pdbx_seq_one_letter_code
_entity_poly.pdbx_strand_id
1 'polypeptide(L)' 'MNRQKKIKQLLKAHAKKASAKLAPPSKNKYISKADRLKIDAESTPESSVAPEHEPVNLNN' A
#
# COMPACT_ATOMS: atom_id res chain seq x y z
N MET A 1 -36.26 4.25 5.91
CA MET A 1 -35.24 5.32 5.77
C MET A 1 -35.14 6.05 7.11
N ASN A 2 -34.42 5.47 8.06
CA ASN A 2 -34.24 6.07 9.39
C ASN A 2 -32.85 6.70 9.46
N ARG A 3 -32.72 7.86 10.10
CA ARG A 3 -31.45 8.58 10.26
C ARG A 3 -30.30 7.67 10.71
N GLN A 4 -30.55 6.81 11.70
CA GLN A 4 -29.57 5.86 12.21
C GLN A 4 -29.03 4.91 11.13
N LYS A 5 -29.90 4.38 10.25
CA LYS A 5 -29.49 3.51 9.14
C LYS A 5 -28.63 4.28 8.14
N LYS A 6 -29.00 5.53 7.83
CA LYS A 6 -28.26 6.41 6.91
C LYS A 6 -26.87 6.77 7.45
N ILE A 7 -26.78 7.13 8.74
CA ILE A 7 -25.51 7.43 9.40
C ILE A 7 -24.60 6.19 9.37
N LYS A 8 -25.11 5.02 9.77
CA LYS A 8 -24.34 3.77 9.72
C LYS A 8 -23.85 3.43 8.30
N GLN A 9 -24.69 3.65 7.28
CA GLN A 9 -24.31 3.44 5.88
C GLN A 9 -23.19 4.40 5.44
N LEU A 10 -23.32 5.69 5.76
CA LEU A 10 -22.31 6.70 5.44
C LEU A 10 -20.97 6.38 6.11
N LEU A 11 -20.97 6.11 7.42
CA LEU A 11 -19.75 5.80 8.17
C LEU A 11 -19.02 4.58 7.60
N LYS A 12 -19.75 3.51 7.27
CA LYS A 12 -19.16 2.32 6.63
C LYS A 12 -18.55 2.64 5.25
N ALA A 13 -19.23 3.46 4.45
CA ALA A 13 -18.71 3.87 3.15
C ALA A 13 -17.45 4.73 3.27
N HIS A 14 -17.40 5.65 4.23
CA HIS A 14 -16.22 6.48 4.48
C HIS A 14 -15.04 5.65 4.99
N ALA A 15 -15.26 4.73 5.94
CA ALA A 15 -14.23 3.81 6.42
C ALA A 15 -13.64 2.97 5.28
N LYS A 16 -14.48 2.36 4.45
CA LYS A 16 -14.03 1.58 3.28
C LYS A 16 -13.19 2.41 2.31
N LYS A 17 -13.60 3.66 2.05
CA LYS A 17 -12.85 4.58 1.17
C LYS A 17 -11.49 4.97 1.76
N ALA A 18 -11.42 5.21 3.08
CA ALA A 18 -10.16 5.52 3.75
C ALA A 18 -9.20 4.32 3.71
N SER A 19 -9.69 3.13 4.05
CA SER A 19 -8.89 1.89 3.99
C SER A 19 -8.39 1.60 2.57
N ALA A 20 -9.20 1.82 1.54
CA ALA A 20 -8.77 1.59 0.15
C ALA A 20 -7.69 2.57 -0.34
N LYS A 21 -7.60 3.77 0.26
CA LYS A 21 -6.54 4.75 -0.07
C LYS A 21 -5.22 4.43 0.63
N LEU A 22 -5.29 3.95 1.87
CA LEU A 22 -4.11 3.60 2.67
C LEU A 22 -3.56 2.21 2.32
N ALA A 23 -4.42 1.29 1.87
CA ALA A 23 -4.00 -0.06 1.58
C ALA A 23 -3.10 -0.10 0.33
N PRO A 24 -1.95 -0.80 0.39
CA PRO A 24 -1.17 -1.08 -0.81
C PRO A 24 -2.00 -1.94 -1.79
N PRO A 25 -1.72 -1.86 -3.10
CA PRO A 25 -2.40 -2.70 -4.08
C PRO A 25 -2.19 -4.18 -3.73
N SER A 26 -3.28 -4.94 -3.69
CA SER A 26 -3.26 -6.36 -3.29
C SER A 26 -2.52 -7.28 -4.26
N LYS A 27 -2.21 -6.79 -5.46
CA LYS A 27 -1.44 -7.51 -6.47
C LYS A 27 -0.27 -6.65 -6.89
N ASN A 28 0.87 -7.31 -7.08
CA ASN A 28 2.01 -6.69 -7.73
C ASN A 28 1.59 -6.20 -9.12
N LYS A 29 2.05 -5.00 -9.47
CA LYS A 29 1.78 -4.40 -10.78
C LYS A 29 2.22 -5.38 -11.86
N TYR A 30 1.31 -5.77 -12.75
CA TYR A 30 1.68 -6.57 -13.90
C TYR A 30 2.52 -5.68 -14.83
N ILE A 31 3.75 -6.11 -15.08
CA ILE A 31 4.72 -5.44 -15.95
C ILE A 31 5.02 -6.40 -17.09
N SER A 32 4.86 -5.93 -18.33
CA SER A 32 5.10 -6.72 -19.54
C SER A 32 6.60 -7.08 -19.65
N LYS A 33 6.94 -8.10 -20.46
CA LYS A 33 8.35 -8.50 -20.64
C LYS A 33 9.23 -7.34 -21.14
N ALA A 34 8.70 -6.50 -22.04
CA ALA A 34 9.41 -5.34 -22.56
C ALA A 34 9.64 -4.26 -21.49
N ASP A 35 8.64 -4.04 -20.63
CA ASP A 35 8.73 -3.03 -19.57
C ASP A 35 9.65 -3.50 -18.43
N ARG A 36 9.73 -4.81 -18.16
CA ARG A 36 10.73 -5.36 -17.22
C ARG A 36 12.14 -5.08 -17.69
N LEU A 37 12.46 -5.32 -18.97
CA LEU A 37 13.78 -5.03 -19.52
C LEU A 37 14.17 -3.55 -19.41
N LYS A 38 13.19 -2.64 -19.58
CA LYS A 38 13.41 -1.19 -19.39
C LYS A 38 13.66 -0.85 -17.93
N ILE A 39 12.91 -1.45 -17.01
CA ILE A 39 13.10 -1.25 -15.57
C ILE A 39 14.45 -1.82 -15.14
N ASP A 40 14.84 -3.01 -15.61
CA ASP A 40 16.12 -3.63 -15.27
C ASP A 40 17.32 -2.82 -15.82
N ALA A 41 17.17 -2.21 -17.00
CA ALA A 41 18.18 -1.32 -17.60
C ALA A 41 18.28 0.05 -16.91
N GLU A 42 17.18 0.56 -16.32
CA GLU A 42 17.18 1.79 -15.50
C GLU A 42 17.57 1.49 -14.04
N SER A 43 17.33 0.26 -13.57
CA SER A 43 17.63 -0.25 -12.23
C SER A 43 19.10 -0.62 -12.02
N THR A 44 19.98 -0.35 -12.98
CA THR A 44 21.43 -0.38 -12.71
C THR A 44 21.73 0.50 -11.50
N PRO A 45 22.32 -0.06 -10.42
CA PRO A 45 22.26 0.54 -9.09
C PRO A 45 23.27 1.66 -8.94
N GLU A 46 22.82 2.90 -9.09
CA GLU A 46 23.42 4.01 -8.35
C GLU A 46 22.95 3.88 -6.88
N SER A 47 23.74 3.17 -6.08
CA SER A 47 24.04 3.43 -4.66
C SER A 47 22.85 3.94 -3.78
N SER A 48 22.31 3.21 -2.81
CA SER A 48 23.01 2.91 -1.54
C SER A 48 22.04 2.31 -0.49
N VAL A 49 22.62 1.44 0.34
CA VAL A 49 22.16 0.95 1.68
C VAL A 49 21.03 -0.09 1.72
N ALA A 50 21.46 -1.36 1.77
CA ALA A 50 20.76 -2.45 2.46
C ALA A 50 21.16 -2.46 3.97
N PRO A 51 20.69 -3.39 4.81
CA PRO A 51 19.33 -3.49 5.35
C PRO A 51 19.37 -3.76 6.88
N GLU A 52 18.86 -2.91 7.76
CA GLU A 52 18.76 -3.30 9.19
C GLU A 52 17.80 -2.36 9.95
N HIS A 53 16.63 -2.88 10.33
CA HIS A 53 15.91 -2.35 11.48
C HIS A 53 15.35 -3.53 12.27
N GLU A 54 16.19 -4.02 13.18
CA GLU A 54 15.87 -4.91 14.29
C GLU A 54 14.57 -4.49 15.01
N PRO A 55 13.70 -5.42 15.41
CA PRO A 55 12.52 -5.12 16.22
C PRO A 55 12.91 -4.96 17.71
N VAL A 56 13.16 -3.73 18.15
CA VAL A 56 13.30 -3.45 19.59
C VAL A 56 11.92 -3.30 20.22
N ASN A 57 11.47 -4.39 20.83
CA ASN A 57 10.40 -4.41 21.82
C ASN A 57 11.02 -4.00 23.17
N LEU A 58 10.66 -2.84 23.75
CA LEU A 58 10.96 -2.49 25.14
C LEU A 58 9.88 -1.51 25.67
N ASN A 59 8.95 -2.06 26.46
CA ASN A 59 8.26 -1.58 27.68
C ASN A 59 7.82 -0.09 27.77
N ASN A 60 6.64 0.26 28.30
CA ASN A 60 6.09 -0.14 29.60
C ASN A 60 4.59 0.21 29.67
#